data_AF-A0A2S9IY54-F1
#
_entry.id   AF-A0A2S9IY54-F1
#
_cell.length_a   1.000
_cell.length_b   1.000
_cell.length_c   1.000
_cell.angle_alpha   90.00
_cell.angle_beta   90.00
_cell.angle_gamma   90.00
#
_symmetry.space_group_name_H-M   'P 1'
#
loop_
_entity.id
_entity.type
_entity.pdbx_description
1 polymer ?
#
loop_
_entity_poly.entity_id
_entity_poly.type
_entity_poly.pdbx_seq_one_letter_code
_entity_poly.pdbx_strand_id
1 'polypeptide(L)'
;MSVKKKDNSRWLHVAISWGASIVIVGVLFKILYIGGSFANYMIGIGLAVEAFLFFLMGFNPPPKEPAWERVYPELDENYAGELPQHAVVRSQQPTGPSATEALDKMFADAKIEPVMIENLGRGLRDFSDKVSAINQISDVSFAANEFTEKLKYASSKFDNLSLAFEKASANLVSMSNTNMDTAGYHQQVQNLTNNLKSLNEMYERELRDSASHLQSMNQFYESLSYTMKNFNESLDDSKAFKEEVNKLAKNLAALNTVYGGMLTAMNQPRV
;
A
#
# COMPACT_ATOMS: atom_id res chain seq x y z
N MET A 1 -32.90 33.45 -2.95
CA MET A 1 -32.24 32.17 -3.29
C MET A 1 -30.78 32.29 -2.86
N SER A 2 -30.45 31.85 -1.63
CA SER A 2 -29.09 31.97 -1.10
C SER A 2 -28.22 30.85 -1.67
N VAL A 3 -27.32 31.20 -2.58
CA VAL A 3 -26.36 30.27 -3.16
C VAL A 3 -25.40 29.86 -2.05
N LYS A 4 -25.60 28.64 -1.53
CA LYS A 4 -24.74 28.02 -0.52
C LYS A 4 -23.36 27.81 -1.15
N LYS A 5 -22.44 28.76 -0.93
CA LYS A 5 -21.04 28.66 -1.37
C LYS A 5 -20.43 27.47 -0.63
N LYS A 6 -20.15 26.40 -1.38
CA LYS A 6 -19.60 25.15 -0.87
C LYS A 6 -18.26 25.46 -0.21
N ASP A 7 -18.15 25.22 1.09
CA ASP A 7 -16.94 25.46 1.87
C ASP A 7 -15.88 24.41 1.49
N ASN A 8 -15.14 24.69 0.41
CA ASN A 8 -14.07 23.85 -0.11
C ASN A 8 -12.76 23.98 0.71
N SER A 9 -12.74 24.76 1.79
CA SER A 9 -11.56 25.01 2.62
C SER A 9 -11.00 23.72 3.24
N ARG A 10 -11.88 22.78 3.63
CA ARG A 10 -11.49 21.52 4.28
C ARG A 10 -10.60 20.64 3.40
N TRP A 11 -10.83 20.61 2.09
CA TRP A 11 -10.01 19.81 1.17
C TRP A 11 -8.63 20.44 0.94
N LEU A 12 -8.55 21.78 0.90
CA LEU A 12 -7.30 22.51 0.77
C LEU A 12 -6.38 22.24 1.97
N HIS A 13 -6.93 22.29 3.20
CA HIS A 13 -6.17 21.97 4.41
C HIS A 13 -5.62 20.54 4.40
N VAL A 14 -6.41 19.55 3.96
CA VAL A 14 -5.95 18.16 3.83
C VAL A 14 -4.84 18.03 2.79
N ALA A 15 -4.97 18.71 1.64
CA ALA A 15 -3.95 18.72 0.60
C ALA A 15 -2.63 19.35 1.08
N ILE A 16 -2.71 20.44 1.84
CA ILE A 16 -1.55 21.10 2.47
C ILE A 16 -0.88 20.17 3.48
N SER A 17 -1.65 19.52 4.36
CA SER A 17 -1.10 18.56 5.32
C SER A 17 -0.42 17.36 4.64
N TRP A 18 -0.96 16.90 3.51
CA TRP A 18 -0.34 15.84 2.70
C TRP A 18 0.96 16.29 2.02
N GLY A 19 0.98 17.51 1.46
CA GLY A 19 2.19 18.12 0.90
C GLY A 19 3.31 18.25 1.92
N ALA A 20 3.00 18.80 3.09
CA ALA A 20 3.94 18.95 4.19
C ALA A 20 4.54 17.60 4.63
N SER A 21 3.74 16.53 4.67
CA SER A 21 4.25 15.18 4.99
C SER A 21 5.30 14.70 4.00
N ILE A 22 5.09 14.94 2.70
CA ILE A 22 6.01 14.55 1.63
C ILE A 22 7.32 15.34 1.71
N VAL A 23 7.26 16.64 2.06
CA VAL A 23 8.45 17.47 2.32
C VAL A 23 9.23 16.96 3.52
N ILE A 24 8.57 16.67 4.63
CA ILE A 24 9.21 16.19 5.86
C ILE A 24 9.94 14.87 5.59
N VAL A 25 9.32 13.95 4.85
CA VAL A 25 9.97 12.69 4.45
C VAL A 25 11.19 12.96 3.56
N GLY A 26 11.08 13.85 2.57
CA GLY A 26 12.22 14.21 1.71
C GLY A 26 13.39 14.84 2.48
N VAL A 27 13.10 15.71 3.45
CA VAL A 27 14.10 16.30 4.35
C VAL A 27 14.73 15.23 5.25
N LEU A 28 13.94 14.31 5.79
CA LEU A 28 14.42 13.21 6.62
C LEU A 28 15.45 12.33 5.88
N PHE A 29 15.16 11.96 4.63
CA PHE A 29 16.09 11.20 3.79
C PHE A 29 17.39 11.96 3.53
N LYS A 30 17.32 13.29 3.35
CA LYS A 30 18.50 14.12 3.13
C LYS A 30 19.37 14.29 4.38
N ILE A 31 18.78 14.43 5.56
CA ILE A 31 19.52 14.57 6.84
C ILE A 31 20.15 13.24 7.26
N LEU A 32 19.45 12.11 7.06
CA LEU A 32 19.96 10.78 7.42
C LEU A 32 20.93 10.19 6.38
N TYR A 33 21.19 10.88 5.26
CA TYR A 33 21.99 10.39 4.13
C TYR A 33 21.53 9.02 3.57
N ILE A 34 20.28 8.65 3.81
CA ILE A 34 19.70 7.39 3.35
C ILE A 34 19.39 7.52 1.84
N GLY A 35 20.02 6.68 1.01
CA GLY A 35 19.77 6.63 -0.44
C GLY A 35 20.68 7.52 -1.31
N GLY A 36 21.67 8.22 -0.74
CA GLY A 36 22.68 8.97 -1.50
C GLY A 36 22.09 9.97 -2.49
N SER A 37 22.42 9.84 -3.79
CA SER A 37 21.88 10.70 -4.86
C SER A 37 20.35 10.70 -4.94
N PHE A 38 19.69 9.62 -4.51
CA PHE A 38 18.23 9.52 -4.50
C PHE A 38 17.57 10.50 -3.51
N ALA A 39 18.24 10.83 -2.40
CA ALA A 39 17.72 11.78 -1.41
C ALA A 39 17.58 13.21 -1.98
N ASN A 40 18.45 13.59 -2.92
CA ASN A 40 18.34 14.89 -3.61
C ASN A 40 17.11 14.97 -4.52
N TYR A 41 16.73 13.86 -5.16
CA TYR A 41 15.51 13.81 -5.95
C TYR A 41 14.27 13.81 -5.04
N MET A 42 14.30 13.09 -3.93
CA MET A 42 13.17 13.02 -2.98
C MET A 42 12.85 14.39 -2.35
N ILE A 43 13.86 15.14 -1.90
CA ILE A 43 13.64 16.49 -1.37
C ILE A 43 13.21 17.47 -2.48
N GLY A 44 13.75 17.31 -3.69
CA GLY A 44 13.36 18.13 -4.85
C GLY A 44 11.88 17.97 -5.19
N ILE A 45 11.38 16.73 -5.18
CA ILE A 45 9.96 16.42 -5.39
C ILE A 45 9.12 17.03 -4.26
N GLY A 46 9.54 16.87 -3.01
CA GLY A 46 8.80 17.42 -1.88
C GLY A 46 8.66 18.95 -1.94
N LEU A 47 9.76 19.66 -2.19
CA LEU A 47 9.74 21.12 -2.32
C LEU A 47 8.92 21.59 -3.53
N ALA A 48 8.91 20.83 -4.64
CA ALA A 48 8.08 21.14 -5.80
C ALA A 48 6.58 21.00 -5.50
N VAL A 49 6.18 19.97 -4.75
CA VAL A 49 4.79 19.77 -4.29
C VAL A 49 4.35 20.92 -3.38
N GLU A 50 5.21 21.34 -2.45
CA GLU A 50 4.92 22.45 -1.53
C GLU A 50 4.76 23.78 -2.27
N ALA A 51 5.66 24.07 -3.22
CA ALA A 51 5.55 25.27 -4.05
C ALA A 51 4.23 25.32 -4.84
N PHE A 52 3.78 24.18 -5.35
CA PHE A 52 2.50 24.08 -6.07
C PHE A 52 1.30 24.27 -5.14
N LEU A 53 1.33 23.73 -3.91
CA LEU A 53 0.26 23.91 -2.93
C LEU A 53 0.17 25.35 -2.42
N PHE A 54 1.30 26.03 -2.18
CA PHE A 54 1.30 27.44 -1.84
C PHE A 54 0.77 28.32 -2.98
N PHE A 55 1.09 27.98 -4.22
CA PHE A 55 0.53 28.66 -5.38
C PHE A 55 -0.99 28.54 -5.43
N LEU A 56 -1.54 27.34 -5.17
CA LEU A 56 -2.99 27.13 -5.09
C LEU A 56 -3.64 27.85 -3.90
N MET A 57 -2.94 27.96 -2.77
CA MET A 57 -3.42 28.72 -1.60
C MET A 57 -3.60 30.21 -1.91
N GLY A 58 -2.78 30.79 -2.79
CA GLY A 58 -2.92 32.19 -3.21
C GLY A 58 -4.28 32.53 -3.83
N PHE A 59 -5.02 31.54 -4.33
CA PHE A 59 -6.36 31.72 -4.90
C PHE A 59 -7.50 31.59 -3.87
N ASN A 60 -7.21 31.15 -2.64
CA ASN A 60 -8.22 31.00 -1.59
C ASN A 60 -7.86 31.84 -0.36
N PRO A 61 -8.32 33.10 -0.27
CA PRO A 61 -8.03 33.97 0.87
C PRO A 61 -8.57 33.35 2.17
N PRO A 62 -7.86 33.51 3.29
CA PRO A 62 -8.25 32.92 4.57
C PRO A 62 -9.64 33.41 5.00
N PRO A 63 -10.39 32.57 5.75
CA PRO A 63 -11.69 32.98 6.27
C PRO A 63 -11.54 34.25 7.12
N LYS A 64 -12.45 35.21 6.93
CA LYS A 64 -12.50 36.42 7.76
C LYS A 64 -12.67 36.02 9.22
N GLU A 65 -11.92 36.65 10.10
CA GLU A 65 -12.01 36.39 11.54
C GLU A 65 -13.45 36.59 12.05
N PRO A 66 -13.88 35.84 13.07
CA PRO A 66 -15.19 36.05 13.69
C PRO A 66 -15.31 37.50 14.17
N ALA A 67 -16.46 38.14 13.91
CA ALA A 67 -16.70 39.52 14.35
C ALA A 67 -16.96 39.55 15.88
N TRP A 68 -15.89 39.42 16.67
CA TRP A 68 -15.89 39.46 18.13
C TRP A 68 -16.49 40.76 18.69
N GLU A 69 -16.44 41.84 17.91
CA GLU A 69 -17.08 43.14 18.13
C GLU A 69 -18.59 43.06 18.39
N ARG A 70 -19.28 42.04 17.85
CA ARG A 70 -20.73 41.85 18.07
C ARG A 70 -21.05 41.32 19.48
N VAL A 71 -20.11 40.58 20.08
CA VAL A 71 -20.31 39.89 21.36
C VAL A 71 -19.70 40.69 22.52
N TYR A 72 -18.65 41.45 22.24
CA TYR A 72 -17.98 42.33 23.19
C TYR A 72 -17.80 43.71 22.56
N PRO A 73 -18.81 44.59 22.65
CA PRO A 73 -18.76 45.94 22.07
C PRO A 73 -17.64 46.81 22.68
N GLU A 74 -17.07 46.38 23.80
CA GLU A 74 -15.94 47.02 24.49
C GLU A 74 -14.59 46.86 23.78
N LEU A 75 -14.50 45.97 22.77
CA LEU A 75 -13.29 45.75 21.96
C LEU A 75 -13.25 46.60 20.68
N ASP A 76 -14.30 47.37 20.40
CA ASP A 76 -14.38 48.27 19.26
C ASP A 76 -13.56 49.55 19.53
N GLU A 77 -12.67 49.92 18.59
CA GLU A 77 -11.81 51.10 18.72
C GLU A 77 -12.59 52.42 18.85
N ASN A 78 -13.90 52.44 18.50
CA ASN A 78 -14.76 53.63 18.59
C ASN A 78 -15.80 53.56 19.73
N TYR A 79 -15.60 52.72 20.75
CA TYR A 79 -16.54 52.60 21.86
C TYR A 79 -16.58 53.87 22.74
N ALA A 80 -17.73 54.55 22.76
CA ALA A 80 -17.97 55.81 23.46
C ALA A 80 -19.07 55.71 24.56
N GLY A 81 -19.13 54.58 25.27
CA GLY A 81 -20.08 54.35 26.38
C GLY A 81 -19.44 54.49 27.77
N GLU A 82 -20.23 54.92 28.76
CA GLU A 82 -19.80 54.97 30.17
C GLU A 82 -19.79 53.56 30.81
N LEU A 83 -18.73 53.25 31.56
CA LEU A 83 -18.61 52.01 32.35
C LEU A 83 -19.71 51.96 33.42
N PRO A 84 -20.37 50.80 33.67
CA PRO A 84 -21.54 50.75 34.54
C PRO A 84 -21.21 51.03 36.02
N GLN A 85 -21.61 52.20 36.52
CA GLN A 85 -21.78 52.45 37.95
C GLN A 85 -23.14 51.88 38.39
N HIS A 86 -23.13 51.01 39.39
CA HIS A 86 -24.33 50.39 39.94
C HIS A 86 -25.27 51.44 40.55
N ALA A 87 -26.37 51.76 39.86
CA ALA A 87 -27.40 52.66 40.35
C ALA A 87 -28.41 51.90 41.23
N VAL A 88 -28.44 52.23 42.53
CA VAL A 88 -29.43 51.75 43.49
C VAL A 88 -30.70 52.58 43.32
N VAL A 89 -31.75 52.00 42.74
CA VAL A 89 -33.06 52.67 42.62
C VAL A 89 -33.74 52.69 44.00
N ARG A 90 -33.87 53.88 44.59
CA ARG A 90 -34.74 54.14 45.76
C ARG A 90 -36.12 54.57 45.28
N SER A 91 -37.15 53.77 45.58
CA SER A 91 -38.56 54.12 45.37
C SER A 91 -39.12 54.96 46.53
N GLN A 92 -39.87 56.01 46.19
CA GLN A 92 -40.56 56.95 47.07
C GLN A 92 -41.80 56.35 47.76
N GLN A 93 -42.15 56.87 48.94
CA GLN A 93 -43.15 56.36 49.87
C GLN A 93 -44.33 57.34 50.02
N PRO A 94 -45.60 56.91 50.01
CA PRO A 94 -46.73 57.73 50.47
C PRO A 94 -47.03 57.48 51.95
N THR A 95 -47.46 58.54 52.62
CA THR A 95 -47.91 58.63 54.00
C THR A 95 -49.25 57.89 54.22
N GLY A 96 -49.16 56.64 54.66
CA GLY A 96 -50.19 55.91 55.42
C GLY A 96 -49.54 55.35 56.69
N PRO A 97 -50.29 54.69 57.60
CA PRO A 97 -49.69 54.09 58.80
C PRO A 97 -48.47 53.27 58.36
N SER A 98 -47.35 53.45 59.07
CA SER A 98 -46.08 52.91 58.62
C SER A 98 -46.25 51.41 58.32
N ALA A 99 -45.61 50.89 57.27
CA ALA A 99 -45.68 49.44 56.98
C ALA A 99 -45.32 48.62 58.23
N THR A 100 -44.50 49.20 59.12
CA THR A 100 -44.21 48.70 60.46
C THR A 100 -45.42 48.66 61.39
N GLU A 101 -46.28 49.69 61.47
CA GLU A 101 -47.53 49.65 62.26
C GLU A 101 -48.56 48.66 61.71
N ALA A 102 -48.70 48.56 60.39
CA ALA A 102 -49.59 47.58 59.78
C ALA A 102 -49.09 46.14 60.01
N LEU A 103 -47.77 45.93 59.96
CA LEU A 103 -47.13 44.68 60.33
C LEU A 103 -47.27 44.39 61.81
N ASP A 104 -47.05 45.36 62.70
CA ASP A 104 -47.13 45.20 64.16
C ASP A 104 -48.56 44.86 64.60
N LYS A 105 -49.56 45.47 63.95
CA LYS A 105 -50.98 45.12 64.13
C LYS A 105 -51.29 43.72 63.60
N MET A 106 -50.69 43.29 62.48
CA MET A 106 -50.80 41.90 62.01
C MET A 106 -50.07 40.90 62.92
N PHE A 107 -48.91 41.24 63.48
CA PHE A 107 -48.18 40.41 64.44
C PHE A 107 -48.99 40.23 65.73
N ALA A 108 -49.66 41.29 66.18
CA ALA A 108 -50.56 41.26 67.33
C ALA A 108 -51.86 40.46 67.07
N ASP A 109 -52.53 40.68 65.94
CA ASP A 109 -53.80 39.99 65.60
C ASP A 109 -53.59 38.51 65.24
N ALA A 110 -52.51 38.19 64.51
CA ALA A 110 -52.25 36.82 64.06
C ALA A 110 -51.59 35.93 65.12
N LYS A 111 -51.35 36.45 66.34
CA LYS A 111 -50.67 35.74 67.45
C LYS A 111 -49.44 34.97 66.96
N ILE A 112 -48.58 35.66 66.23
CA ILE A 112 -47.33 35.05 65.76
C ILE A 112 -46.43 34.88 66.99
N GLU A 113 -46.48 33.70 67.59
CA GLU A 113 -45.55 33.34 68.66
C GLU A 113 -44.12 33.29 68.10
N PRO A 114 -43.10 33.64 68.90
CA PRO A 114 -41.69 33.52 68.51
C PRO A 114 -41.33 32.14 67.92
N VAL A 115 -42.00 31.10 68.40
CA VAL A 115 -41.86 29.71 67.93
C VAL A 115 -42.29 29.53 66.47
N MET A 116 -43.29 30.26 65.97
CA MET A 116 -43.72 30.16 64.58
C MET A 116 -42.71 30.77 63.61
N ILE A 117 -42.05 31.87 64.00
CA ILE A 117 -40.98 32.49 63.19
C ILE A 117 -39.75 31.58 63.18
N GLU A 118 -39.43 30.96 64.32
CA GLU A 118 -38.34 29.99 64.41
C GLU A 118 -38.60 28.75 63.55
N ASN A 119 -39.85 28.27 63.52
CA ASN A 119 -40.27 27.15 62.67
C ASN A 119 -40.26 27.52 61.18
N LEU A 120 -40.66 28.74 60.82
CA LEU A 120 -40.57 29.23 59.44
C LEU A 120 -39.11 29.38 59.00
N GLY A 121 -38.25 29.92 59.86
CA GLY A 121 -36.81 30.03 59.61
C GLY A 121 -36.14 28.66 59.42
N ARG A 122 -36.51 27.67 60.25
CA ARG A 122 -36.09 26.28 60.05
C ARG A 122 -36.61 25.71 58.73
N GLY A 123 -37.88 25.91 58.40
CA GLY A 123 -38.46 25.43 57.13
C GLY A 123 -37.81 26.07 55.90
N LEU A 124 -37.47 27.36 55.94
CA LEU A 124 -36.79 28.05 54.84
C LEU A 124 -35.34 27.60 54.69
N ARG A 125 -34.66 27.32 55.81
CA ARG A 125 -33.29 26.79 55.83
C ARG A 125 -33.26 25.36 55.31
N ASP A 126 -34.17 24.51 55.76
CA ASP A 126 -34.35 23.15 55.24
C ASP A 126 -34.65 23.18 53.74
N PHE A 127 -35.52 24.09 53.28
CA PHE A 127 -35.79 24.25 51.85
C PHE A 127 -34.54 24.69 51.07
N SER A 128 -33.78 25.66 51.59
CA SER A 128 -32.51 26.10 50.99
C SER A 128 -31.50 24.95 50.90
N ASP A 129 -31.37 24.14 51.95
CA ASP A 129 -30.45 23.01 52.00
C ASP A 129 -30.89 21.90 51.02
N LYS A 130 -32.19 21.66 50.88
CA LYS A 130 -32.73 20.71 49.88
C LYS A 130 -32.56 21.21 48.45
N VAL A 131 -32.74 22.50 48.17
CA VAL A 131 -32.53 23.08 46.84
C VAL A 131 -31.04 23.11 46.48
N SER A 132 -30.16 23.41 47.43
CA SER A 132 -28.71 23.31 47.26
C SER A 132 -28.27 21.88 46.93
N ALA A 133 -28.83 20.89 47.64
CA ALA A 133 -28.59 19.48 47.35
C ALA A 133 -29.11 19.04 45.97
N ILE A 134 -30.23 19.59 45.49
CA ILE A 134 -30.75 19.34 44.13
C ILE A 134 -29.81 19.93 43.06
N ASN A 135 -29.23 21.11 43.29
CA ASN A 135 -28.26 21.67 42.35
C ASN A 135 -26.98 20.80 42.28
N GLN A 136 -26.51 20.29 43.42
CA GLN A 136 -25.36 19.36 43.45
C GLN A 136 -25.67 17.99 42.84
N ILE A 137 -26.91 17.47 42.97
CA ILE A 137 -27.27 16.16 42.41
C ILE A 137 -27.28 16.18 40.88
N SER A 138 -27.59 17.32 40.26
CA SER A 138 -27.55 17.49 38.81
C SER A 138 -26.13 17.36 38.27
N ASP A 139 -25.16 18.03 38.91
CA ASP A 139 -23.75 17.98 38.50
C ASP A 139 -23.10 16.62 38.81
N VAL A 140 -23.41 16.03 39.96
CA VAL A 140 -22.89 14.71 40.37
C VAL A 140 -23.47 13.59 39.49
N SER A 141 -24.74 13.67 39.10
CA SER A 141 -25.36 12.65 38.22
C SER A 141 -24.79 12.70 36.81
N PHE A 142 -24.49 13.90 36.29
CA PHE A 142 -23.81 14.04 35.00
C PHE A 142 -22.39 13.46 35.05
N ALA A 143 -21.61 13.79 36.08
CA ALA A 143 -20.27 13.27 36.27
C ALA A 143 -20.24 11.74 36.48
N ALA A 144 -21.22 11.17 37.21
CA ALA A 144 -21.33 9.73 37.41
C ALA A 144 -21.70 8.97 36.12
N ASN A 145 -22.57 9.56 35.29
CA ASN A 145 -22.89 9.02 33.97
C ASN A 145 -21.67 9.07 33.05
N GLU A 146 -20.96 10.21 32.99
CA GLU A 146 -19.73 10.32 32.20
C GLU A 146 -18.67 9.33 32.69
N PHE A 147 -18.46 9.20 34.01
CA PHE A 147 -17.53 8.23 34.58
C PHE A 147 -17.89 6.80 34.21
N THR A 148 -19.19 6.45 34.25
CA THR A 148 -19.68 5.12 33.85
C THR A 148 -19.44 4.87 32.36
N GLU A 149 -19.65 5.87 31.50
CA GLU A 149 -19.34 5.78 30.07
C GLU A 149 -17.84 5.61 29.82
N LYS A 150 -16.99 6.37 30.51
CA LYS A 150 -15.53 6.27 30.41
C LYS A 150 -15.04 4.91 30.90
N LEU A 151 -15.62 4.37 31.99
CA LEU A 151 -15.32 3.02 32.48
C LEU A 151 -15.74 1.95 31.47
N LYS A 152 -16.94 2.04 30.89
CA LYS A 152 -17.41 1.11 29.86
C LYS A 152 -16.52 1.17 28.62
N TYR A 153 -16.13 2.37 28.21
CA TYR A 153 -15.19 2.58 27.11
C TYR A 153 -13.81 1.98 27.42
N ALA A 154 -13.27 2.22 28.62
CA ALA A 154 -12.00 1.66 29.06
C ALA A 154 -12.04 0.12 29.12
N SER A 155 -13.12 -0.47 29.63
CA SER A 155 -13.33 -1.91 29.64
C SER A 155 -13.30 -2.49 28.22
N SER A 156 -14.00 -1.86 27.27
CA SER A 156 -13.95 -2.28 25.87
C SER A 156 -12.56 -2.13 25.25
N LYS A 157 -11.81 -1.08 25.59
CA LYS A 157 -10.40 -0.94 25.15
C LYS A 157 -9.50 -2.00 25.77
N PHE A 158 -9.75 -2.41 27.00
CA PHE A 158 -9.03 -3.49 27.67
C PHE A 158 -9.31 -4.84 27.01
N ASP A 159 -10.56 -5.12 26.62
CA ASP A 159 -10.90 -6.33 25.86
C ASP A 159 -10.18 -6.35 24.50
N ASN A 160 -10.17 -5.21 23.80
CA ASN A 160 -9.42 -5.08 22.54
C ASN A 160 -7.91 -5.27 22.73
N LEU A 161 -7.34 -4.77 23.83
CA LEU A 161 -5.93 -4.96 24.17
C LEU A 161 -5.65 -6.44 24.48
N SER A 162 -6.52 -7.11 25.22
CA SER A 162 -6.41 -8.53 25.53
C SER A 162 -6.43 -9.38 24.26
N LEU A 163 -7.36 -9.12 23.34
CA LEU A 163 -7.42 -9.78 22.03
C LEU A 163 -6.17 -9.49 21.17
N ALA A 164 -5.68 -8.26 21.19
CA ALA A 164 -4.45 -7.90 20.47
C ALA A 164 -3.23 -8.62 21.05
N PHE A 165 -3.16 -8.74 22.38
CA PHE A 165 -2.10 -9.45 23.09
C PHE A 165 -2.14 -10.94 22.80
N GLU A 166 -3.33 -11.57 22.84
CA GLU A 166 -3.50 -12.98 22.49
C GLU A 166 -3.05 -13.26 21.04
N LYS A 167 -3.46 -12.40 20.09
CA LYS A 167 -2.99 -12.49 18.69
C LYS A 167 -1.48 -12.28 18.57
N ALA A 168 -0.91 -11.33 19.30
CA ALA A 168 0.52 -11.08 19.29
C ALA A 168 1.31 -12.28 19.86
N SER A 169 0.85 -12.86 20.98
CA SER A 169 1.43 -14.07 21.55
C SER A 169 1.32 -15.27 20.62
N ALA A 170 0.17 -15.48 19.98
CA ALA A 170 -0.01 -16.51 18.97
C ALA A 170 0.95 -16.32 17.78
N ASN A 171 1.10 -15.09 17.29
CA ASN A 171 2.04 -14.76 16.22
C ASN A 171 3.51 -14.94 16.64
N LEU A 172 3.86 -14.66 17.90
CA LEU A 172 5.21 -14.91 18.41
C LEU A 172 5.51 -16.41 18.51
N VAL A 173 4.52 -17.22 18.90
CA VAL A 173 4.65 -18.68 18.89
C VAL A 173 4.78 -19.20 17.45
N SER A 174 3.98 -18.70 16.50
CA SER A 174 4.13 -19.08 15.10
C SER A 174 5.47 -18.65 14.52
N MET A 175 5.98 -17.46 14.88
CA MET A 175 7.31 -16.98 14.47
C MET A 175 8.45 -17.80 15.09
N SER A 176 8.29 -18.23 16.34
CA SER A 176 9.22 -19.17 16.98
C SER A 176 9.26 -20.49 16.20
N ASN A 177 8.11 -20.98 15.74
CA ASN A 177 8.01 -22.14 14.86
C ASN A 177 8.57 -21.87 13.45
N THR A 178 8.60 -20.63 12.96
CA THR A 178 9.26 -20.27 11.68
C THR A 178 10.80 -20.42 11.73
N ASN A 179 11.44 -20.46 12.91
CA ASN A 179 12.84 -20.91 13.00
C ASN A 179 13.01 -22.37 12.49
N MET A 180 11.94 -23.17 12.54
CA MET A 180 11.88 -24.50 11.92
C MET A 180 11.75 -24.41 10.38
N ASP A 181 11.06 -23.40 9.84
CA ASP A 181 10.98 -23.12 8.39
C ASP A 181 12.31 -22.61 7.80
N THR A 182 13.20 -22.05 8.62
CA THR A 182 14.56 -21.67 8.16
C THR A 182 15.36 -22.89 7.71
N ALA A 183 15.16 -24.05 8.34
CA ALA A 183 15.74 -25.31 7.90
C ALA A 183 15.14 -25.78 6.56
N GLY A 184 13.82 -25.62 6.38
CA GLY A 184 13.13 -25.91 5.12
C GLY A 184 13.61 -25.02 3.97
N TYR A 185 13.78 -23.72 4.23
CA TYR A 185 14.35 -22.78 3.27
C TYR A 185 15.79 -23.12 2.92
N HIS A 186 16.63 -23.45 3.91
CA HIS A 186 18.00 -23.89 3.67
C HIS A 186 18.05 -25.15 2.79
N GLN A 187 17.17 -26.12 3.05
CA GLN A 187 17.06 -27.33 2.26
C GLN A 187 16.58 -27.05 0.83
N GLN A 188 15.63 -26.12 0.63
CA GLN A 188 15.21 -25.69 -0.70
C GLN A 188 16.32 -24.97 -1.46
N VAL A 189 17.07 -24.08 -0.81
CA VAL A 189 18.21 -23.39 -1.42
C VAL A 189 19.31 -24.40 -1.77
N GLN A 190 19.59 -25.36 -0.90
CA GLN A 190 20.56 -26.43 -1.16
C GLN A 190 20.14 -27.30 -2.35
N ASN A 191 18.85 -27.66 -2.43
CA ASN A 191 18.29 -28.37 -3.57
C ASN A 191 18.38 -27.54 -4.86
N LEU A 192 18.11 -26.25 -4.81
CA LEU A 192 18.26 -25.35 -5.96
C LEU A 192 19.72 -25.28 -6.41
N THR A 193 20.67 -25.13 -5.49
CA THR A 193 22.11 -25.13 -5.80
C THR A 193 22.54 -26.44 -6.43
N ASN A 194 22.07 -27.59 -5.91
CA ASN A 194 22.35 -28.90 -6.50
C ASN A 194 21.77 -29.04 -7.91
N ASN A 195 20.54 -28.58 -8.13
CA ASN A 195 19.93 -28.58 -9.46
C ASN A 195 20.69 -27.67 -10.43
N LEU A 196 21.09 -26.46 -10.01
CA LEU A 196 21.89 -25.56 -10.84
C LEU A 196 23.25 -26.15 -11.19
N LYS A 197 23.90 -26.83 -10.24
CA LYS A 197 25.14 -27.55 -10.50
C LYS A 197 24.94 -28.65 -11.54
N SER A 198 23.91 -29.50 -11.35
CA SER A 198 23.58 -30.56 -12.31
C SER A 198 23.22 -30.02 -13.70
N LEU A 199 22.54 -28.87 -13.76
CA LEU A 199 22.15 -28.23 -15.01
C LEU A 199 23.37 -27.64 -15.73
N ASN A 200 24.30 -27.05 -14.98
CA ASN A 200 25.56 -26.56 -15.54
C ASN A 200 26.44 -27.71 -16.06
N GLU A 201 26.53 -28.81 -15.31
CA GLU A 201 27.22 -30.03 -15.77
C GLU A 201 26.56 -30.63 -17.02
N MET A 202 25.22 -30.61 -17.10
CA MET A 202 24.50 -31.05 -18.30
C MET A 202 24.77 -30.11 -19.48
N TYR A 203 24.78 -28.79 -19.26
CA TYR A 203 25.05 -27.80 -20.29
C TYR A 203 26.49 -27.94 -20.84
N GLU A 204 27.48 -28.12 -19.97
CA GLU A 204 28.86 -28.40 -20.37
C GLU A 204 28.95 -29.72 -21.18
N ARG A 205 28.24 -30.76 -20.73
CA ARG A 205 28.17 -32.03 -21.46
C ARG A 205 27.53 -31.86 -22.83
N GLU A 206 26.42 -31.14 -22.94
CA GLU A 206 25.69 -30.88 -24.19
C GLU A 206 26.56 -30.11 -25.18
N LEU A 207 27.28 -29.09 -24.72
CA LEU A 207 28.24 -28.36 -25.55
C LEU A 207 29.35 -29.26 -26.07
N ARG A 208 29.90 -30.13 -25.21
CA ARG A 208 30.94 -31.09 -25.61
C ARG A 208 30.41 -32.14 -26.59
N ASP A 209 29.21 -32.65 -26.35
CA ASP A 209 28.57 -33.65 -27.22
C ASP A 209 28.20 -33.04 -28.58
N SER A 210 27.68 -31.81 -28.61
CA SER A 210 27.46 -31.05 -29.84
C SER A 210 28.76 -30.81 -30.61
N ALA A 211 29.87 -30.46 -29.93
CA ALA A 211 31.16 -30.32 -30.58
C ALA A 211 31.64 -31.66 -31.19
N SER A 212 31.50 -32.75 -30.45
CA SER A 212 31.81 -34.09 -30.96
C SER A 212 30.92 -34.47 -32.15
N HIS A 213 29.63 -34.15 -32.09
CA HIS A 213 28.67 -34.40 -33.16
C HIS A 213 29.04 -33.63 -34.43
N LEU A 214 29.43 -32.36 -34.32
CA LEU A 214 29.91 -31.57 -35.46
C LEU A 214 31.18 -32.16 -36.07
N GLN A 215 32.11 -32.65 -35.25
CA GLN A 215 33.31 -33.33 -35.73
C GLN A 215 32.97 -34.63 -36.48
N SER A 216 32.11 -35.47 -35.91
CA SER A 216 31.64 -36.68 -36.58
C SER A 216 30.86 -36.38 -37.85
N MET A 217 30.07 -35.31 -37.86
CA MET A 217 29.34 -34.86 -39.05
C MET A 217 30.32 -34.42 -40.16
N ASN A 218 31.39 -33.71 -39.81
CA ASN A 218 32.41 -33.32 -40.79
C ASN A 218 33.11 -34.56 -41.39
N GLN A 219 33.52 -35.51 -40.54
CA GLN A 219 34.09 -36.79 -41.00
C GLN A 219 33.12 -37.60 -41.85
N PHE A 220 31.83 -37.58 -41.52
CA PHE A 220 30.79 -38.22 -42.31
C PHE A 220 30.68 -37.57 -43.70
N TYR A 221 30.70 -36.24 -43.80
CA TYR A 221 30.68 -35.54 -45.08
C TYR A 221 31.92 -35.84 -45.93
N GLU A 222 33.11 -35.90 -45.32
CA GLU A 222 34.34 -36.30 -46.02
C GLU A 222 34.22 -37.74 -46.55
N SER A 223 33.75 -38.66 -45.72
CA SER A 223 33.55 -40.07 -46.10
C SER A 223 32.48 -40.23 -47.18
N LEU A 224 31.41 -39.45 -47.12
CA LEU A 224 30.35 -39.42 -48.13
C LEU A 224 30.87 -38.88 -49.46
N SER A 225 31.66 -37.80 -49.42
CA SER A 225 32.31 -37.22 -50.60
C SER A 225 33.26 -38.21 -51.25
N TYR A 226 34.09 -38.88 -50.44
CA TYR A 226 35.00 -39.93 -50.90
C TYR A 226 34.23 -41.12 -51.51
N THR A 227 33.16 -41.56 -50.85
CA THR A 227 32.30 -42.65 -51.37
C THR A 227 31.64 -42.26 -52.68
N MET A 228 31.11 -41.03 -52.79
CA MET A 228 30.51 -40.52 -54.03
C MET A 228 31.53 -40.42 -55.16
N LYS A 229 32.78 -40.03 -54.85
CA LYS A 229 33.86 -40.02 -55.82
C LYS A 229 34.18 -41.43 -56.33
N ASN A 230 34.39 -42.38 -55.42
CA ASN A 230 34.66 -43.77 -55.78
C ASN A 230 33.48 -44.41 -56.55
N PHE A 231 32.25 -44.05 -56.20
CA PHE A 231 31.05 -44.50 -56.90
C PHE A 231 31.01 -43.97 -58.34
N ASN A 232 31.33 -42.69 -58.56
CA ASN A 232 31.45 -42.11 -59.90
C ASN A 232 32.57 -42.76 -60.71
N GLU A 233 33.74 -42.98 -60.12
CA GLU A 233 34.85 -43.70 -60.77
C GLU A 233 34.42 -45.13 -61.14
N SER A 234 33.76 -45.85 -60.24
CA SER A 234 33.23 -47.20 -60.49
C SER A 234 32.15 -47.22 -61.60
N LEU A 235 31.34 -46.16 -61.71
CA LEU A 235 30.37 -46.01 -62.79
C LEU A 235 31.07 -45.84 -64.15
N ASP A 236 32.17 -45.08 -64.21
CA ASP A 236 32.95 -44.91 -65.43
C ASP A 236 33.71 -46.20 -65.80
N ASP A 237 34.32 -46.89 -64.83
CA ASP A 237 34.91 -48.22 -65.03
C ASP A 237 33.88 -49.23 -65.53
N SER A 238 32.66 -49.20 -65.00
CA SER A 238 31.55 -50.06 -65.47
C SER A 238 31.17 -49.77 -66.92
N LYS A 239 31.20 -48.50 -67.36
CA LYS A 239 30.98 -48.15 -68.77
C LYS A 239 32.12 -48.64 -69.66
N ALA A 240 33.37 -48.44 -69.25
CA ALA A 240 34.54 -48.89 -69.98
C ALA A 240 34.57 -50.42 -70.10
N PHE A 241 34.28 -51.13 -69.00
CA PHE A 241 34.14 -52.59 -69.00
C PHE A 241 33.03 -53.05 -69.96
N LYS A 242 31.86 -52.40 -69.96
CA LYS A 242 30.79 -52.70 -70.94
C LYS A 242 31.28 -52.51 -72.37
N GLU A 243 32.06 -51.47 -72.65
CA GLU A 243 32.64 -51.23 -73.97
C GLU A 243 33.63 -52.32 -74.38
N GLU A 244 34.55 -52.70 -73.50
CA GLU A 244 35.52 -53.76 -73.76
C GLU A 244 34.85 -55.14 -73.92
N VAL A 245 33.83 -55.44 -73.12
CA VAL A 245 33.01 -56.65 -73.28
C VAL A 245 32.29 -56.63 -74.64
N ASN A 246 31.76 -55.49 -75.08
CA ASN A 246 31.15 -55.37 -76.41
C ASN A 246 32.17 -55.56 -77.54
N LYS A 247 33.40 -55.03 -77.40
CA LYS A 247 34.49 -55.27 -78.36
C LYS A 247 34.88 -56.75 -78.40
N LEU A 248 35.03 -57.37 -77.23
CA LEU A 248 35.32 -58.80 -77.11
C LEU A 248 34.24 -59.65 -77.78
N ALA A 249 32.95 -59.34 -77.54
CA ALA A 249 31.84 -60.03 -78.17
C ALA A 249 31.86 -59.91 -79.71
N LYS A 250 32.16 -58.71 -80.24
CA LYS A 250 32.34 -58.48 -81.69
C LYS A 250 33.51 -59.30 -82.23
N ASN A 251 34.64 -59.31 -81.54
CA ASN A 251 35.84 -60.06 -81.95
C ASN A 251 35.58 -61.57 -81.92
N LEU A 252 34.90 -62.10 -80.89
CA LEU A 252 34.48 -63.50 -80.83
C LEU A 252 33.54 -63.87 -81.97
N ALA A 253 32.58 -63.00 -82.30
CA ALA A 253 31.69 -63.22 -83.44
C ALA A 253 32.46 -63.24 -84.77
N ALA A 254 33.39 -62.31 -84.96
CA ALA A 254 34.26 -62.28 -86.14
C ALA A 254 35.13 -63.54 -86.25
N LEU A 255 35.73 -63.99 -85.13
CA LEU A 255 36.52 -65.21 -85.06
C LEU A 255 35.67 -66.44 -85.41
N ASN A 256 34.47 -66.54 -84.85
CA ASN A 256 33.54 -67.63 -85.15
C ASN A 256 33.09 -67.62 -86.62
N THR A 257 33.00 -66.43 -87.23
CA THR A 257 32.68 -66.28 -88.66
C THR A 257 33.85 -66.77 -89.54
N VAL A 258 35.10 -66.47 -89.17
CA VAL A 258 36.29 -66.97 -89.85
C VAL A 258 36.43 -68.48 -89.70
N TYR A 259 36.18 -69.04 -88.50
CA TYR A 259 36.17 -70.49 -88.30
C TYR A 259 35.03 -71.17 -89.08
N GLY A 260 33.84 -70.59 -89.13
CA GLY A 260 32.73 -71.07 -89.96
C GLY A 260 33.04 -71.00 -91.46
N GLY A 261 33.71 -69.92 -91.90
CA GLY A 261 34.22 -69.78 -93.27
C GLY A 261 35.29 -70.81 -93.61
N MET A 262 36.18 -71.14 -92.67
CA MET A 262 37.21 -72.16 -92.85
C MET A 262 36.63 -73.58 -92.82
N LEU A 263 35.59 -73.86 -92.03
CA LEU A 263 34.84 -75.12 -92.07
C LEU A 263 34.09 -75.30 -93.40
N THR A 264 33.51 -74.21 -93.92
CA THR A 264 32.82 -74.20 -95.22
C THR A 264 33.81 -74.39 -96.37
N ALA A 265 35.00 -73.79 -96.28
CA ALA A 265 36.08 -73.94 -97.25
C ALA A 265 36.77 -75.33 -97.20
N MET A 266 36.82 -75.98 -96.04
CA MET A 266 37.30 -77.37 -95.92
C MET A 266 36.25 -78.42 -96.33
N ASN A 267 34.96 -78.07 -96.32
CA ASN A 267 33.87 -78.97 -96.72
C ASN A 267 33.39 -78.75 -98.17
N GLN A 268 34.09 -77.92 -98.96
CA GLN A 268 33.84 -77.82 -100.40
C GLN A 268 34.41 -79.06 -101.11
N PRO A 269 33.57 -79.92 -101.72
CA PRO A 269 34.05 -81.10 -102.43
C PRO A 269 34.74 -80.62 -103.71
N ARG A 270 36.00 -81.02 -103.87
CA ARG A 270 36.78 -80.75 -105.09
C ARG A 270 36.11 -81.45 -106.27
N VAL A 271 35.68 -80.68 -107.25
CA VAL A 271 35.31 -81.14 -108.61
C VAL A 271 36.37 -80.63 -109.57
#